data_AF-A0A497FC64-F1
#
_entry.id   AF-A0A497FC64-F1
#
_cell.length_a   1.000
_cell.length_b   1.000
_cell.length_c   1.000
_cell.angle_alpha   90.00
_cell.angle_beta   90.00
_cell.angle_gamma   90.00
#
_symmetry.space_group_name_H-M   'P 1'
#
loop_
_entity.id
_entity.type
_entity.pdbx_description
1 polymer ?
#
loop_
_entity_poly.entity_id
_entity_poly.type
_entity_poly.pdbx_seq_one_letter_code
_entity_poly.pdbx_strand_id
1 'polypeptide(L)'
;MTLFLKLKVKSLVTNKHLLFWSVFFVEFWLIMWFFVFSREGGEVPIEYVETNTATAFAFLGLIAAASVAISLTYSSAFQIAGARYVTKFTKLSPRRYAIEDFAANLVVFLIILAIFYISTMVITWIKYRVWVVPKYPLMLFGALVMGGILAHLLSYDLGLLVFAIRKPKSLTFIAMLPLMIAFVAYAALWTDFGVVATYVNPFHAYASIVCYTFLGKVPPIGRYFEYFFGGAEIELVDLRLALFSLMLWYIALLLGNVLLLRRVKVVSIHEIAHM
;
A
#
# COMPACT_ATOMS: atom_id res chain seq x y z
N MET A 1 -20.15 16.49 -8.42
CA MET A 1 -19.62 16.08 -7.09
C MET A 1 -20.67 16.39 -6.05
N THR A 2 -21.13 15.42 -5.25
CA THR A 2 -22.11 15.68 -4.18
C THR A 2 -21.46 16.39 -3.00
N LEU A 3 -22.30 17.01 -2.15
CA LEU A 3 -21.84 17.65 -0.92
C LEU A 3 -21.14 16.64 0.02
N PHE A 4 -21.66 15.41 0.13
CA PHE A 4 -21.06 14.36 0.97
C PHE A 4 -19.65 14.01 0.49
N LEU A 5 -19.47 13.68 -0.79
CA LEU A 5 -18.16 13.39 -1.37
C LEU A 5 -17.17 14.55 -1.15
N LYS A 6 -17.61 15.80 -1.36
CA LYS A 6 -16.78 17.00 -1.12
C LYS A 6 -16.32 17.10 0.33
N LEU A 7 -17.25 16.98 1.27
CA LEU A 7 -16.95 17.09 2.70
C LEU A 7 -16.08 15.93 3.18
N LYS A 8 -16.28 14.73 2.64
CA LYS A 8 -15.50 13.54 2.98
C LYS A 8 -14.06 13.65 2.48
N VAL A 9 -13.85 14.02 1.20
CA VAL A 9 -12.50 14.26 0.68
C VAL A 9 -11.82 15.36 1.49
N LYS A 10 -12.52 16.48 1.76
CA LYS A 10 -11.98 17.56 2.61
C LYS A 10 -11.59 17.06 4.00
N SER A 11 -12.43 16.25 4.65
CA SER A 11 -12.11 15.75 6.00
C SER A 11 -10.92 14.80 6.01
N LEU A 12 -10.79 13.96 4.99
CA LEU A 12 -9.65 13.05 4.85
C LEU A 12 -8.35 13.80 4.56
N VAL A 13 -8.31 14.73 3.58
CA VAL A 13 -7.09 15.49 3.25
C VAL A 13 -6.67 16.50 4.31
N THR A 14 -7.54 16.81 5.28
CA THR A 14 -7.23 17.68 6.44
C THR A 14 -7.02 16.88 7.72
N ASN A 15 -7.17 15.55 7.67
CA ASN A 15 -6.98 14.69 8.83
C ASN A 15 -5.48 14.59 9.15
N LYS A 16 -5.08 15.25 10.25
CA LYS A 16 -3.68 15.28 10.71
C LYS A 16 -3.09 13.88 10.92
N HIS A 17 -3.88 12.93 11.44
CA HIS A 17 -3.44 11.57 11.65
C HIS A 17 -3.16 10.86 10.32
N LEU A 18 -4.08 10.96 9.35
CA LEU A 18 -3.88 10.43 8.00
C LEU A 18 -2.62 11.04 7.37
N LEU A 19 -2.52 12.38 7.35
CA LEU A 19 -1.39 13.08 6.73
C LEU A 19 -0.05 12.72 7.38
N PHE A 20 -0.01 12.58 8.70
CA PHE A 20 1.20 12.20 9.41
C PHE A 20 1.68 10.81 8.98
N TRP A 21 0.80 9.79 9.01
CA TRP A 21 1.20 8.42 8.70
C TRP A 21 1.36 8.12 7.21
N SER A 22 0.56 8.77 6.37
CA SER A 22 0.53 8.51 4.94
C SER A 22 1.49 9.39 4.13
N VAL A 23 1.77 10.60 4.60
CA VAL A 23 2.69 11.53 3.91
C VAL A 23 3.97 11.68 4.73
N PHE A 24 3.91 12.31 5.90
CA PHE A 24 5.14 12.65 6.65
C PHE A 24 6.02 11.43 6.98
N PHE A 25 5.42 10.34 7.47
CA PHE A 25 6.15 9.11 7.78
C PHE A 25 6.79 8.49 6.54
N VAL A 26 6.08 8.49 5.40
CA VAL A 26 6.59 7.95 4.13
C VAL A 26 7.74 8.81 3.60
N GLU A 27 7.59 10.13 3.63
CA GLU A 27 8.63 11.09 3.23
C GLU A 27 9.89 10.96 4.10
N PHE A 28 9.72 10.78 5.42
CA PHE A 28 10.83 10.50 6.32
C PHE A 28 11.61 9.25 5.88
N TRP A 29 10.93 8.15 5.56
CA TRP A 29 11.59 6.93 5.11
C TRP A 29 12.22 7.04 3.73
N LEU A 30 11.62 7.82 2.82
CA LEU A 30 12.24 8.16 1.54
C LEU A 30 13.55 8.92 1.75
N ILE A 31 13.55 9.94 2.61
CA ILE A 31 14.75 10.70 2.94
C ILE A 31 15.81 9.78 3.58
N MET A 32 15.43 8.92 4.51
CA MET A 32 16.36 7.97 5.13
C MET A 32 16.95 6.99 4.09
N TRP A 33 16.13 6.47 3.18
CA TRP A 33 16.58 5.56 2.13
C TRP A 33 17.63 6.19 1.23
N PHE A 34 17.35 7.39 0.74
CA PHE A 34 18.28 8.08 -0.15
C PHE A 34 19.45 8.70 0.63
N PHE A 35 19.27 9.43 1.71
CA PHE A 35 20.39 10.15 2.33
C PHE A 35 21.19 9.35 3.36
N VAL A 36 20.62 8.29 3.95
CA VAL A 36 21.28 7.54 5.03
C VAL A 36 21.65 6.12 4.60
N PHE A 37 20.75 5.40 3.94
CA PHE A 37 20.97 3.97 3.64
C PHE A 37 21.73 3.72 2.34
N SER A 38 21.61 4.61 1.35
CA SER A 38 22.43 4.49 0.14
C SER A 38 23.79 5.13 0.37
N ARG A 39 24.80 4.26 0.49
CA ARG A 39 26.19 4.59 0.86
C ARG A 39 26.93 5.47 -0.13
N GLU A 40 26.48 5.53 -1.37
CA GLU A 40 27.14 6.31 -2.41
C GLU A 40 26.49 7.71 -2.53
N GLY A 41 27.34 8.73 -2.52
CA GLY A 41 26.97 10.12 -2.80
C GLY A 41 27.97 10.71 -3.80
N GLY A 42 27.50 11.58 -4.69
CA GLY A 42 28.32 12.14 -5.78
C GLY A 42 27.99 11.53 -7.16
N GLU A 43 28.95 11.58 -8.08
CA GLU A 43 28.83 11.02 -9.43
C GLU A 43 28.87 9.49 -9.38
N VAL A 44 27.68 8.89 -9.35
CA VAL A 44 27.47 7.44 -9.41
C VAL A 44 26.98 7.05 -10.80
N PRO A 45 27.22 5.80 -11.26
CA PRO A 45 26.66 5.32 -12.51
C PRO A 45 25.13 5.46 -12.53
N ILE A 46 24.57 5.85 -13.68
CA ILE A 46 23.12 6.04 -13.83
C ILE A 46 22.36 4.75 -13.47
N GLU A 47 22.93 3.59 -13.82
CA GLU A 47 22.35 2.28 -13.49
C GLU A 47 22.19 2.08 -11.96
N TYR A 48 23.12 2.59 -11.15
CA TYR A 48 23.00 2.56 -9.69
C TYR A 48 21.80 3.40 -9.23
N VAL A 49 21.67 4.60 -9.78
CA VAL A 49 20.57 5.53 -9.44
C VAL A 49 19.22 4.94 -9.83
N GLU A 50 19.11 4.39 -11.04
CA GLU A 50 17.90 3.73 -11.54
C GLU A 50 17.50 2.57 -10.62
N THR A 51 18.47 1.72 -10.27
CA THR A 51 18.23 0.51 -9.47
C THR A 51 17.88 0.83 -8.03
N ASN A 52 18.56 1.79 -7.42
CA ASN A 52 18.24 2.27 -6.07
C ASN A 52 16.86 2.96 -6.04
N THR A 53 16.47 3.65 -7.11
CA THR A 53 15.15 4.29 -7.20
C THR A 53 14.05 3.26 -7.44
N ALA A 54 14.28 2.25 -8.28
CA ALA A 54 13.34 1.16 -8.51
C ALA A 54 13.06 0.35 -7.24
N THR A 55 14.10 0.05 -6.46
CA THR A 55 13.96 -0.64 -5.17
C THR A 55 13.24 0.22 -4.13
N ALA A 56 13.48 1.53 -4.10
CA ALA A 56 12.68 2.46 -3.28
C ALA A 56 11.18 2.41 -3.66
N PHE A 57 10.86 2.50 -4.96
CA PHE A 57 9.47 2.38 -5.43
C PHE A 57 8.83 1.05 -5.04
N ALA A 58 9.55 -0.06 -5.19
CA ALA A 58 9.05 -1.40 -4.89
C ALA A 58 8.74 -1.60 -3.41
N PHE A 59 9.67 -1.22 -2.53
CA PHE A 59 9.60 -1.57 -1.11
C PHE A 59 9.10 -0.44 -0.22
N LEU A 60 9.48 0.81 -0.46
CA LEU A 60 8.88 1.94 0.26
C LEU A 60 7.49 2.27 -0.26
N GLY A 61 7.24 2.09 -1.56
CA GLY A 61 5.90 2.23 -2.11
C GLY A 61 4.93 1.21 -1.51
N LEU A 62 5.42 0.01 -1.20
CA LEU A 62 4.67 -1.00 -0.45
C LEU A 62 4.31 -0.54 0.97
N ILE A 63 5.30 -0.04 1.72
CA ILE A 63 5.10 0.47 3.09
C ILE A 63 4.13 1.67 3.08
N ALA A 64 4.26 2.55 2.09
CA ALA A 64 3.36 3.69 1.89
C ALA A 64 1.92 3.21 1.62
N ALA A 65 1.75 2.29 0.66
CA ALA A 65 0.47 1.69 0.33
C ALA A 65 -0.19 1.03 1.55
N ALA A 66 0.59 0.28 2.34
CA ALA A 66 0.12 -0.34 3.58
C ALA A 66 -0.30 0.71 4.63
N SER A 67 0.51 1.74 4.88
CA SER A 67 0.19 2.80 5.85
C SER A 67 -1.13 3.54 5.52
N VAL A 68 -1.34 3.84 4.23
CA VAL A 68 -2.59 4.46 3.76
C VAL A 68 -3.77 3.50 3.95
N ALA A 69 -3.61 2.24 3.54
CA ALA A 69 -4.64 1.22 3.67
C ALA A 69 -5.15 1.06 5.12
N ILE A 70 -4.24 1.07 6.09
CA ILE A 70 -4.57 1.03 7.52
C ILE A 70 -5.46 2.21 7.91
N SER A 71 -5.02 3.41 7.57
CA SER A 71 -5.74 4.64 7.92
C SER A 71 -7.14 4.68 7.29
N LEU A 72 -7.28 4.16 6.06
CA LEU A 72 -8.56 4.01 5.39
C LEU A 72 -9.45 2.99 6.09
N THR A 73 -8.92 1.83 6.50
CA THR A 73 -9.69 0.78 7.20
C THR A 73 -10.23 1.26 8.55
N TYR A 74 -9.45 2.00 9.34
CA TYR A 74 -9.98 2.63 10.56
C TYR A 74 -11.15 3.54 10.22
N SER A 75 -11.00 4.38 9.18
CA SER A 75 -12.07 5.28 8.76
C SER A 75 -13.32 4.51 8.31
N SER A 76 -13.17 3.35 7.66
CA SER A 76 -14.29 2.50 7.22
C SER A 76 -15.01 1.82 8.40
N ALA A 77 -14.28 1.35 9.41
CA ALA A 77 -14.84 0.70 10.59
C ALA A 77 -15.76 1.64 11.39
N PHE A 78 -15.32 2.88 11.65
CA PHE A 78 -16.15 3.90 12.31
C PHE A 78 -17.36 4.31 11.44
N GLN A 79 -17.21 4.25 10.11
CA GLN A 79 -18.27 4.63 9.18
C GLN A 79 -19.38 3.60 9.03
N ILE A 80 -19.10 2.30 9.20
CA ILE A 80 -20.14 1.26 9.19
C ILE A 80 -21.16 1.52 10.31
N ALA A 81 -20.71 2.01 11.47
CA ALA A 81 -21.58 2.40 12.58
C ALA A 81 -22.40 3.68 12.27
N GLY A 82 -21.76 4.68 11.65
CA GLY A 82 -22.40 5.96 11.29
C GLY A 82 -23.32 5.92 10.06
N ALA A 83 -23.09 4.98 9.14
CA ALA A 83 -23.82 4.87 7.87
C ALA A 83 -25.34 4.73 8.07
N ARG A 84 -25.76 4.01 9.12
CA ARG A 84 -27.19 3.85 9.46
C ARG A 84 -27.84 5.16 9.89
N TYR A 85 -27.10 6.06 10.54
CA TYR A 85 -27.59 7.38 10.93
C TYR A 85 -27.65 8.32 9.73
N VAL A 86 -26.58 8.35 8.92
CA VAL A 86 -26.54 9.20 7.71
C VAL A 86 -27.65 8.82 6.74
N THR A 87 -27.84 7.52 6.46
CA THR A 87 -28.88 7.05 5.54
C THR A 87 -30.30 7.17 6.09
N LYS A 88 -30.48 7.21 7.42
CA LYS A 88 -31.79 7.38 8.07
C LYS A 88 -32.23 8.84 8.14
N PHE A 89 -31.30 9.76 8.42
CA PHE A 89 -31.61 11.18 8.67
C PHE A 89 -31.30 12.11 7.49
N THR A 90 -30.80 11.58 6.37
CA THR A 90 -30.54 12.37 5.15
C THR A 90 -31.19 11.72 3.93
N LYS A 91 -31.20 12.44 2.80
CA LYS A 91 -31.68 11.91 1.50
C LYS A 91 -30.67 10.97 0.83
N LEU A 92 -29.58 10.59 1.50
CA LEU A 92 -28.52 9.76 0.93
C LEU A 92 -28.91 8.28 1.02
N SER A 93 -29.06 7.60 -0.12
CA SER A 93 -29.35 6.17 -0.13
C SER A 93 -28.13 5.33 0.27
N PRO A 94 -28.30 4.12 0.84
CA PRO A 94 -27.17 3.27 1.25
C PRO A 94 -26.19 2.93 0.12
N ARG A 95 -26.69 2.68 -1.11
CA ARG A 95 -25.84 2.42 -2.28
C ARG A 95 -25.01 3.65 -2.65
N ARG A 96 -25.64 4.83 -2.64
CA ARG A 96 -24.96 6.09 -2.96
C ARG A 96 -23.93 6.46 -1.90
N TYR A 97 -24.23 6.23 -0.62
CA TYR A 97 -23.28 6.37 0.49
C TYR A 97 -22.01 5.53 0.25
N ALA A 98 -22.18 4.23 -0.04
CA ALA A 98 -21.06 3.32 -0.23
C ALA A 98 -20.18 3.71 -1.44
N ILE A 99 -20.79 4.08 -2.56
CA ILE A 99 -20.05 4.53 -3.76
C ILE A 99 -19.30 5.83 -3.49
N GLU A 100 -19.95 6.81 -2.86
CA GLU A 100 -19.32 8.10 -2.57
C GLU A 100 -18.22 8.01 -1.52
N ASP A 101 -18.36 7.13 -0.52
CA ASP A 101 -17.29 6.87 0.45
C ASP A 101 -16.10 6.18 -0.20
N PHE A 102 -16.33 5.12 -0.99
CA PHE A 102 -15.26 4.45 -1.74
C PHE A 102 -14.54 5.42 -2.68
N ALA A 103 -15.29 6.24 -3.43
CA ALA A 103 -14.72 7.26 -4.31
C ALA A 103 -13.89 8.29 -3.53
N ALA A 104 -14.35 8.74 -2.36
CA ALA A 104 -13.59 9.67 -1.53
C ALA A 104 -12.25 9.07 -1.06
N ASN A 105 -12.28 7.83 -0.57
CA ASN A 105 -11.08 7.12 -0.12
C ASN A 105 -10.10 6.88 -1.28
N LEU A 106 -10.61 6.49 -2.46
CA LEU A 106 -9.80 6.29 -3.65
C LEU A 106 -9.13 7.60 -4.12
N VAL A 107 -9.86 8.72 -4.16
CA VAL A 107 -9.28 10.03 -4.54
C VAL A 107 -8.14 10.42 -3.61
N VAL A 108 -8.32 10.27 -2.29
CA VAL A 108 -7.30 10.61 -1.30
C VAL A 108 -6.09 9.68 -1.42
N PHE A 109 -6.32 8.38 -1.62
CA PHE A 109 -5.26 7.41 -1.89
C PHE A 109 -4.44 7.80 -3.14
N LEU A 110 -5.09 8.18 -4.24
CA LEU A 110 -4.42 8.61 -5.46
C LEU A 110 -3.59 9.89 -5.26
N ILE A 111 -4.07 10.83 -4.44
CA ILE A 111 -3.31 12.04 -4.09
C ILE A 111 -2.04 11.67 -3.33
N ILE A 112 -2.15 10.82 -2.29
CA ILE A 112 -0.99 10.38 -1.50
C ILE A 112 0.01 9.62 -2.38
N LEU A 113 -0.48 8.77 -3.27
CA LEU A 113 0.38 8.02 -4.18
C LEU A 113 1.10 8.93 -5.18
N ALA A 114 0.41 9.96 -5.69
CA ALA A 114 1.03 10.96 -6.55
C ALA A 114 2.12 11.75 -5.81
N ILE A 115 1.88 12.12 -4.54
CA ILE A 115 2.90 12.75 -3.68
C ILE A 115 4.10 11.82 -3.56
N PHE A 116 3.90 10.57 -3.15
CA PHE A 116 4.98 9.57 -3.03
C PHE A 116 5.79 9.43 -4.33
N TYR A 117 5.11 9.33 -5.47
CA TYR A 117 5.74 9.19 -6.77
C TYR A 117 6.62 10.40 -7.10
N ILE A 118 6.07 11.61 -6.97
CA ILE A 118 6.77 12.85 -7.28
C ILE A 118 7.93 13.05 -6.30
N SER A 119 7.71 12.86 -5.00
CA SER A 119 8.72 13.00 -3.97
C SER A 119 9.89 12.06 -4.18
N THR A 120 9.63 10.79 -4.51
CA THR A 120 10.70 9.82 -4.80
C THR A 120 11.59 10.31 -5.94
N MET A 121 10.99 10.78 -7.05
CA MET A 121 11.73 11.30 -8.20
C MET A 121 12.52 12.57 -7.86
N VAL A 122 11.92 13.51 -7.12
CA VAL A 122 12.56 14.76 -6.71
C VAL A 122 13.71 14.51 -5.73
N ILE A 123 13.51 13.63 -4.74
CA ILE A 123 14.55 13.28 -3.75
C ILE A 123 15.73 12.61 -4.43
N THR A 124 15.48 11.66 -5.34
CA THR A 124 16.54 11.03 -6.15
C THR A 124 17.34 12.09 -6.91
N TRP A 125 16.65 13.03 -7.57
CA TRP A 125 17.30 14.11 -8.30
C TRP A 125 18.10 15.05 -7.39
N ILE A 126 17.59 15.40 -6.20
CA ILE A 126 18.32 16.23 -5.23
C ILE A 126 19.61 15.54 -4.80
N LYS A 127 19.57 14.23 -4.52
CA LYS A 127 20.74 13.48 -4.04
C LYS A 127 21.78 13.25 -5.14
N TYR A 128 21.37 12.70 -6.28
CA TYR A 128 22.31 12.20 -7.30
C TYR A 128 22.50 13.16 -8.47
N ARG A 129 21.73 14.25 -8.56
CA ARG A 129 21.75 15.23 -9.66
C ARG A 129 21.42 14.64 -11.04
N VAL A 130 20.84 13.44 -11.08
CA VAL A 130 20.40 12.74 -12.28
C VAL A 130 18.88 12.59 -12.25
N TRP A 131 18.24 12.89 -13.38
CA TRP A 131 16.81 12.67 -13.55
C TRP A 131 16.58 11.28 -14.17
N VAL A 132 16.25 10.31 -13.32
CA VAL A 132 15.89 8.96 -13.75
C VAL A 132 14.40 8.90 -14.05
N VAL A 133 14.00 8.24 -15.14
CA VAL A 133 12.60 8.08 -15.53
C VAL A 133 12.27 6.60 -15.60
N PRO A 134 11.14 6.14 -15.04
CA PRO A 134 10.73 4.74 -15.18
C PRO A 134 10.62 4.35 -16.65
N LYS A 135 11.00 3.12 -17.00
CA LYS A 135 10.84 2.60 -18.37
C LYS A 135 9.37 2.54 -18.79
N TYR A 136 8.48 2.22 -17.85
CA TYR A 136 7.03 2.17 -18.08
C TYR A 136 6.28 3.02 -17.03
N PRO A 137 6.27 4.36 -17.14
CA PRO A 137 5.72 5.24 -16.10
C PRO A 137 4.25 4.98 -15.76
N LEU A 138 3.42 4.75 -16.79
CA LEU A 138 2.00 4.44 -16.60
C LEU A 138 1.79 3.08 -15.93
N MET A 139 2.60 2.08 -16.28
CA MET A 139 2.52 0.76 -15.65
C MET A 139 3.03 0.80 -14.22
N LEU A 140 4.05 1.60 -13.92
CA LEU A 140 4.53 1.82 -12.56
C LEU A 140 3.44 2.45 -11.69
N PHE A 141 2.81 3.54 -12.15
CA PHE A 141 1.72 4.17 -11.42
C PHE A 141 0.55 3.19 -11.22
N GLY A 142 0.17 2.46 -12.26
CA GLY A 142 -0.85 1.41 -12.17
C GLY A 142 -0.48 0.30 -11.18
N ALA A 143 0.77 -0.15 -11.17
CA ALA A 143 1.27 -1.14 -10.23
C ALA A 143 1.17 -0.63 -8.80
N LEU A 144 1.63 0.60 -8.53
CA LEU A 144 1.53 1.22 -7.21
C LEU A 144 0.07 1.35 -6.72
N VAL A 145 -0.86 1.70 -7.62
CA VAL A 145 -2.31 1.72 -7.31
C VAL A 145 -2.80 0.33 -6.91
N MET A 146 -2.42 -0.71 -7.68
CA MET A 146 -2.75 -2.09 -7.36
C MET A 146 -2.21 -2.48 -5.98
N GLY A 147 -0.97 -2.14 -5.64
CA GLY A 147 -0.40 -2.38 -4.30
C GLY A 147 -1.24 -1.80 -3.16
N GLY A 148 -1.74 -0.57 -3.34
CA GLY A 148 -2.65 0.04 -2.38
C GLY A 148 -4.01 -0.64 -2.28
N ILE A 149 -4.60 -1.05 -3.41
CA ILE A 149 -5.85 -1.81 -3.42
C ILE A 149 -5.67 -3.14 -2.67
N LEU A 150 -4.58 -3.86 -2.94
CA LEU A 150 -4.24 -5.11 -2.25
C LEU A 150 -4.14 -4.89 -0.73
N ALA A 151 -3.35 -3.89 -0.31
CA ALA A 151 -3.18 -3.58 1.11
C ALA A 151 -4.51 -3.17 1.76
N HIS A 152 -5.35 -2.41 1.05
CA HIS A 152 -6.67 -2.01 1.53
C HIS A 152 -7.62 -3.20 1.69
N LEU A 153 -7.70 -4.08 0.68
CA LEU A 153 -8.54 -5.28 0.74
C LEU A 153 -8.12 -6.19 1.91
N LEU A 154 -6.81 -6.39 2.10
CA LEU A 154 -6.29 -7.17 3.21
C LEU A 154 -6.62 -6.53 4.56
N SER A 155 -6.42 -5.21 4.69
CA SER A 155 -6.73 -4.48 5.90
C SER A 155 -8.23 -4.53 6.22
N TYR A 156 -9.08 -4.42 5.19
CA TYR A 156 -10.54 -4.47 5.33
C TYR A 156 -11.02 -5.87 5.73
N ASP A 157 -10.50 -6.94 5.12
CA ASP A 157 -10.77 -8.33 5.51
C ASP A 157 -10.44 -8.58 6.98
N LEU A 158 -9.26 -8.13 7.39
CA LEU A 158 -8.78 -8.25 8.76
C LEU A 158 -9.67 -7.47 9.74
N GLY A 159 -10.12 -6.26 9.36
CA GLY A 159 -11.09 -5.49 10.13
C GLY A 159 -12.44 -6.21 10.26
N LEU A 160 -12.97 -6.76 9.16
CA LEU A 160 -14.21 -7.53 9.17
C LEU A 160 -14.08 -8.81 10.00
N LEU A 161 -12.93 -9.48 9.95
CA LEU A 161 -12.64 -10.66 10.75
C LEU A 161 -12.74 -10.34 12.25
N VAL A 162 -12.16 -9.23 12.69
CA VAL A 162 -12.25 -8.75 14.08
C VAL A 162 -13.70 -8.60 14.54
N PHE A 163 -14.54 -8.01 13.70
CA PHE A 163 -15.96 -7.85 13.97
C PHE A 163 -16.72 -9.19 13.94
N ALA A 164 -16.38 -10.09 13.01
CA ALA A 164 -16.97 -11.41 12.90
C ALA A 164 -16.66 -12.30 14.14
N ILE A 165 -15.44 -12.22 14.69
CA ILE A 165 -15.02 -12.95 15.90
C ILE A 165 -15.40 -12.24 17.20
N ARG A 166 -16.05 -11.06 17.13
CA ARG A 166 -16.46 -10.24 18.29
C ARG A 166 -15.30 -9.85 19.22
N LYS A 167 -14.14 -9.51 18.66
CA LYS A 167 -13.00 -8.99 19.43
C LYS A 167 -12.61 -7.55 19.02
N PRO A 168 -13.56 -6.59 19.05
CA PRO A 168 -13.35 -5.22 18.59
C PRO A 168 -12.09 -4.54 19.15
N LYS A 169 -11.71 -4.83 20.40
CA LYS A 169 -10.49 -4.28 21.05
C LYS A 169 -9.19 -4.64 20.33
N SER A 170 -9.18 -5.71 19.54
CA SER A 170 -8.00 -6.14 18.77
C SER A 170 -7.90 -5.45 17.40
N LEU A 171 -8.87 -4.59 17.03
CA LEU A 171 -8.88 -3.89 15.74
C LEU A 171 -7.57 -3.12 15.51
N THR A 172 -7.04 -2.49 16.55
CA THR A 172 -5.84 -1.67 16.42
C THR A 172 -4.62 -2.48 15.99
N PHE A 173 -4.39 -3.61 16.67
CA PHE A 173 -3.30 -4.53 16.36
C PHE A 173 -3.50 -5.21 15.00
N ILE A 174 -4.71 -5.71 14.73
CA ILE A 174 -5.00 -6.43 13.49
C ILE A 174 -4.94 -5.52 12.28
N ALA A 175 -5.32 -4.25 12.42
CA ALA A 175 -5.16 -3.24 11.39
C ALA A 175 -3.67 -3.01 11.05
N MET A 176 -2.71 -3.28 11.94
CA MET A 176 -1.28 -3.12 11.64
C MET A 176 -0.67 -4.29 10.85
N LEU A 177 -1.34 -5.44 10.75
CA LEU A 177 -0.80 -6.61 10.07
C LEU A 177 -0.40 -6.38 8.60
N PRO A 178 -1.15 -5.64 7.75
CA PRO A 178 -0.72 -5.34 6.40
C PRO A 178 0.65 -4.64 6.36
N LEU A 179 0.89 -3.70 7.28
CA LEU A 179 2.18 -3.02 7.40
C LEU A 179 3.27 -3.97 7.91
N MET A 180 2.96 -4.84 8.88
CA MET A 180 3.93 -5.84 9.36
C MET A 180 4.33 -6.82 8.25
N ILE A 181 3.38 -7.32 7.46
CA ILE A 181 3.66 -8.22 6.33
C ILE A 181 4.42 -7.47 5.23
N ALA A 182 4.13 -6.18 5.02
CA ALA A 182 4.91 -5.34 4.12
C ALA A 182 6.39 -5.21 4.57
N PHE A 183 6.65 -5.08 5.87
CA PHE A 183 8.01 -5.11 6.42
C PHE A 183 8.68 -6.49 6.29
N VAL A 184 7.93 -7.58 6.35
CA VAL A 184 8.48 -8.92 6.05
C VAL A 184 8.90 -9.00 4.58
N ALA A 185 8.09 -8.49 3.66
CA ALA A 185 8.47 -8.40 2.24
C ALA A 185 9.65 -7.45 2.02
N TYR A 186 9.78 -6.39 2.81
CA TYR A 186 10.94 -5.48 2.77
C TYR A 186 12.27 -6.19 3.08
N ALA A 187 12.26 -7.22 3.94
CA ALA A 187 13.47 -7.99 4.24
C ALA A 187 14.05 -8.74 3.02
N ALA A 188 13.30 -8.85 1.93
CA ALA A 188 13.76 -9.38 0.64
C ALA A 188 14.95 -8.63 0.05
N LEU A 189 15.16 -7.39 0.50
CA LEU A 189 16.31 -6.59 0.11
C LEU A 189 17.64 -7.28 0.49
N TRP A 190 17.66 -8.00 1.61
CA TRP A 190 18.85 -8.68 2.15
C TRP A 190 18.73 -10.19 2.20
N THR A 191 17.52 -10.73 2.27
CA THR A 191 17.29 -12.16 2.50
C THR A 191 16.63 -12.80 1.29
N ASP A 192 16.95 -14.06 1.04
CA ASP A 192 16.24 -14.91 0.08
C ASP A 192 15.24 -15.77 0.84
N PHE A 193 13.95 -15.61 0.51
CA PHE A 193 12.87 -16.39 1.10
C PHE A 193 12.58 -17.68 0.31
N GLY A 194 13.27 -17.88 -0.82
CA GLY A 194 13.06 -18.98 -1.74
C GLY A 194 11.83 -18.80 -2.62
N VAL A 195 11.73 -19.68 -3.62
CA VAL A 195 10.70 -19.66 -4.67
C VAL A 195 9.29 -19.62 -4.08
N VAL A 196 8.97 -20.51 -3.13
CA VAL A 196 7.60 -20.64 -2.60
C VAL A 196 7.15 -19.37 -1.88
N ALA A 197 7.95 -18.85 -0.96
CA ALA A 197 7.57 -17.68 -0.17
C ALA A 197 7.44 -16.42 -1.04
N THR A 198 8.25 -16.32 -2.11
CA THR A 198 8.19 -15.22 -3.09
C THR A 198 6.82 -15.12 -3.77
N TYR A 199 6.20 -16.26 -4.11
CA TYR A 199 4.89 -16.26 -4.76
C TYR A 199 3.73 -16.34 -3.77
N VAL A 200 3.92 -16.90 -2.57
CA VAL A 200 2.84 -16.97 -1.56
C VAL A 200 2.59 -15.61 -0.91
N ASN A 201 3.64 -14.81 -0.66
CA ASN A 201 3.48 -13.47 -0.11
C ASN A 201 3.13 -12.47 -1.24
N PRO A 202 1.90 -11.90 -1.25
CA PRO A 202 1.48 -11.04 -2.35
C PRO A 202 2.31 -9.76 -2.44
N PHE A 203 2.87 -9.30 -1.33
CA PHE A 203 3.69 -8.09 -1.31
C PHE A 203 5.06 -8.28 -1.96
N HIS A 204 5.58 -9.52 -1.97
CA HIS A 204 6.80 -9.86 -2.69
C HIS A 204 6.59 -9.85 -4.20
N ALA A 205 5.55 -10.54 -4.67
CA ALA A 205 5.16 -10.55 -6.08
C ALA A 205 4.87 -9.12 -6.59
N TYR A 206 4.22 -8.30 -5.77
CA TYR A 206 4.02 -6.87 -6.02
C TYR A 206 5.35 -6.11 -6.17
N ALA A 207 6.27 -6.25 -5.22
CA ALA A 207 7.56 -5.55 -5.26
C ALA A 207 8.35 -5.90 -6.53
N SER A 208 8.32 -7.16 -6.94
CA SER A 208 8.94 -7.62 -8.20
C SER A 208 8.34 -6.94 -9.43
N ILE A 209 7.01 -6.82 -9.49
CA ILE A 209 6.33 -6.14 -10.61
C ILE A 209 6.68 -4.66 -10.64
N VAL A 210 6.67 -3.98 -9.48
CA VAL A 210 7.04 -2.56 -9.40
C VAL A 210 8.49 -2.34 -9.86
N CYS A 211 9.42 -3.17 -9.39
CA CYS A 211 10.83 -3.10 -9.79
C CYS A 211 10.99 -3.30 -11.30
N TYR A 212 10.29 -4.29 -11.87
CA TYR A 212 10.28 -4.53 -13.32
C TYR A 212 9.69 -3.34 -14.10
N THR A 213 8.60 -2.71 -13.64
CA THR A 213 8.01 -1.56 -14.35
C THR A 213 8.94 -0.35 -14.40
N PHE A 214 9.81 -0.19 -13.41
CA PHE A 214 10.80 0.88 -13.38
C PHE A 214 12.03 0.54 -14.26
N LEU A 215 12.66 -0.62 -14.04
CA LEU A 215 13.93 -0.98 -14.70
C LEU A 215 13.74 -1.62 -16.09
N GLY A 216 12.61 -2.28 -16.32
CA GLY A 216 12.42 -3.20 -17.43
C GLY A 216 13.33 -4.42 -17.42
N LYS A 217 13.93 -4.73 -16.26
CA LYS A 217 14.75 -5.91 -16.00
C LYS A 217 14.01 -6.78 -14.97
N VAL A 218 14.10 -8.09 -15.13
CA VAL A 218 13.45 -9.04 -14.22
C VAL A 218 14.22 -9.05 -12.90
N PRO A 219 13.56 -8.78 -11.75
CA PRO A 219 14.21 -8.78 -10.45
C PRO A 219 14.43 -10.21 -9.91
N PRO A 220 15.32 -10.36 -8.92
CA PRO A 220 15.57 -11.65 -8.28
C PRO A 220 14.43 -12.04 -7.33
N ILE A 221 14.37 -13.33 -6.96
CA ILE A 221 13.39 -13.83 -5.97
C ILE A 221 13.63 -13.27 -4.56
N GLY A 222 14.85 -12.82 -4.25
CA GLY A 222 15.25 -12.20 -2.99
C GLY A 222 16.66 -11.61 -3.10
N ARG A 223 17.25 -11.18 -1.98
CA ARG A 223 18.59 -10.57 -1.90
C ARG A 223 18.81 -9.50 -2.98
N TYR A 224 17.85 -8.58 -3.11
CA TYR A 224 17.83 -7.58 -4.18
C TYR A 224 19.13 -6.78 -4.24
N PHE A 225 19.70 -6.41 -3.09
CA PHE A 225 20.95 -5.65 -3.06
C PHE A 225 22.14 -6.44 -3.59
N GLU A 226 22.23 -7.74 -3.33
CA GLU A 226 23.34 -8.55 -3.81
C GLU A 226 23.24 -8.80 -5.32
N TYR A 227 22.04 -8.99 -5.83
CA TYR A 227 21.82 -9.11 -7.27
C TYR A 227 22.15 -7.81 -8.01
N PHE A 228 21.60 -6.69 -7.54
CA PHE A 228 21.68 -5.42 -8.24
C PHE A 228 23.00 -4.67 -8.05
N PHE A 229 23.62 -4.78 -6.86
CA PHE A 229 24.85 -4.06 -6.53
C PHE A 229 26.05 -4.97 -6.34
N GLY A 230 25.83 -6.24 -5.99
CA GLY A 230 26.89 -7.22 -5.76
C GLY A 230 27.20 -8.12 -6.97
N GLY A 231 26.38 -8.10 -8.02
CA GLY A 231 26.54 -8.96 -9.19
C GLY A 231 26.33 -10.45 -8.91
N ALA A 232 25.63 -10.80 -7.82
CA ALA A 232 25.37 -12.18 -7.48
C ALA A 232 24.42 -12.85 -8.51
N GLU A 233 24.73 -14.08 -8.90
CA GLU A 233 23.81 -14.90 -9.69
C GLU A 233 22.71 -15.45 -8.77
N ILE A 234 21.50 -14.89 -8.91
CA ILE A 234 20.33 -15.24 -8.12
C ILE A 234 19.20 -15.62 -9.08
N GLU A 235 18.39 -16.60 -8.67
CA GLU A 235 17.21 -16.99 -9.43
C GLU A 235 16.26 -15.80 -9.63
N LEU A 236 15.74 -15.67 -10.85
CA LEU A 236 14.88 -14.57 -11.24
C LEU A 236 13.41 -14.89 -11.03
N VAL A 237 12.61 -13.87 -10.74
CA VAL A 237 11.16 -14.01 -10.59
C VAL A 237 10.52 -14.27 -11.95
N ASP A 238 9.66 -15.29 -12.03
CA ASP A 238 8.71 -15.41 -13.13
C ASP A 238 7.59 -14.38 -12.93
N LEU A 239 7.65 -13.31 -13.73
CA LEU A 239 6.67 -12.22 -13.68
C LEU A 239 5.25 -12.67 -14.00
N ARG A 240 5.06 -13.74 -14.81
CA ARG A 240 3.73 -14.28 -15.11
C ARG A 240 3.17 -14.99 -13.88
N LEU A 241 4.01 -15.75 -13.18
CA LEU A 241 3.61 -16.40 -11.94
C LEU A 241 3.36 -15.39 -10.82
N ALA A 242 4.16 -14.32 -10.74
CA ALA A 242 3.94 -13.21 -9.81
C ALA A 242 2.60 -12.51 -10.06
N LEU A 243 2.27 -12.20 -11.33
CA LEU A 243 0.97 -11.63 -11.71
C LEU A 243 -0.18 -12.59 -11.39
N PHE A 244 -0.04 -13.88 -11.71
CA PHE A 244 -1.04 -14.89 -11.42
C PHE A 244 -1.30 -15.00 -9.91
N SER A 245 -0.24 -15.05 -9.10
CA SER A 245 -0.35 -15.03 -7.64
C SER A 245 -1.09 -13.79 -7.13
N LEU A 246 -0.72 -12.60 -7.61
CA LEU A 246 -1.43 -11.37 -7.22
C LEU A 246 -2.92 -11.44 -7.56
N MET A 247 -3.27 -11.91 -8.76
CA MET A 247 -4.68 -12.06 -9.17
C MET A 247 -5.43 -13.03 -8.26
N LEU A 248 -4.81 -14.16 -7.90
CA LEU A 248 -5.41 -15.10 -6.93
C LEU A 248 -5.63 -14.45 -5.58
N TRP A 249 -4.68 -13.64 -5.09
CA TRP A 249 -4.85 -12.89 -3.85
C TRP A 249 -5.99 -11.87 -3.91
N TYR A 250 -6.14 -11.13 -5.02
CA TYR A 250 -7.31 -10.24 -5.19
C TYR A 250 -8.62 -11.02 -5.11
N ILE A 251 -8.71 -12.15 -5.80
CA ILE A 251 -9.91 -12.98 -5.79
C ILE A 251 -10.18 -13.50 -4.37
N ALA A 252 -9.16 -14.02 -3.69
CA ALA A 252 -9.26 -14.55 -2.34
C ALA A 252 -9.73 -13.49 -1.33
N LEU A 253 -9.16 -12.28 -1.39
CA LEU A 253 -9.53 -11.17 -0.50
C LEU A 253 -10.94 -10.64 -0.82
N LEU A 254 -11.31 -10.52 -2.10
CA LEU A 254 -12.67 -10.12 -2.47
C LEU A 254 -13.72 -11.13 -1.98
N LEU A 255 -13.44 -12.43 -2.12
CA LEU A 255 -14.30 -13.49 -1.60
C LEU A 255 -14.34 -13.48 -0.07
N GLY A 256 -13.18 -13.30 0.58
CA GLY A 256 -13.05 -13.12 2.03
C GLY A 256 -13.98 -12.02 2.55
N ASN A 257 -13.93 -10.86 1.89
CA ASN A 257 -14.70 -9.68 2.29
C ASN A 257 -16.20 -9.97 2.22
N VAL A 258 -16.67 -10.59 1.13
CA VAL A 258 -18.08 -10.96 0.96
C VAL A 258 -18.51 -11.98 2.01
N LEU A 259 -17.69 -12.99 2.30
CA LEU A 259 -18.00 -14.04 3.28
C LEU A 259 -18.02 -13.49 4.71
N LEU A 260 -17.06 -12.64 5.07
CA LEU A 260 -16.97 -12.04 6.40
C LEU A 260 -18.08 -11.02 6.63
N LEU A 261 -18.43 -10.21 5.63
CA LEU A 261 -19.56 -9.28 5.72
C LEU A 261 -20.88 -9.98 6.10
N ARG A 262 -21.12 -11.19 5.59
CA ARG A 262 -22.31 -11.99 5.95
C ARG A 262 -22.31 -12.46 7.42
N ARG A 263 -21.14 -12.52 8.05
CA ARG A 263 -20.94 -12.98 9.44
C ARG A 263 -20.98 -11.83 10.44
N VAL A 264 -20.67 -10.59 10.02
CA VAL A 264 -20.67 -9.41 10.88
C VAL A 264 -22.11 -9.07 11.29
N LYS A 265 -22.37 -9.10 12.60
CA LYS A 265 -23.61 -8.56 13.19
C LYS A 265 -23.39 -7.09 13.54
N VAL A 266 -24.45 -6.27 13.50
CA VAL A 266 -24.38 -4.85 13.82
C VAL A 266 -23.84 -4.66 15.24
N VAL A 267 -22.66 -4.06 15.37
CA VAL A 267 -22.01 -3.73 16.64
C VAL A 267 -22.56 -2.40 17.14
N SER A 268 -22.86 -2.30 18.44
CA SER A 268 -23.42 -1.08 19.02
C SER A 268 -22.35 0.03 19.12
N ILE A 269 -22.75 1.30 18.96
CA ILE A 269 -21.84 2.45 19.04
C ILE A 269 -21.12 2.52 20.39
N HIS A 270 -21.74 2.05 21.47
CA HIS A 270 -21.12 2.02 22.81
C HIS A 270 -19.89 1.11 22.85
N GLU A 271 -19.86 0.00 22.11
CA GLU A 271 -18.70 -0.89 22.05
C GLU A 271 -17.54 -0.30 21.24
N ILE A 272 -17.83 0.65 20.33
CA ILE A 272 -16.83 1.36 19.52
C ILE A 272 -16.24 2.55 20.29
N ALA A 273 -17.02 3.21 21.17
CA ALA A 273 -16.58 4.37 21.96
C ALA A 273 -15.59 4.01 23.08
N HIS A 274 -15.48 2.73 23.43
CA HIS A 274 -14.51 2.19 24.40
C HIS A 274 -13.33 1.44 23.75
N MET A 275 -13.16 1.57 22.42
CA MET A 275 -11.94 1.17 21.68
C MET A 275 -10.87 2.26 21.79
#